data_AF-A0A8T7KSB8-F1
#
_entry.id   AF-A0A8T7KSB8-F1
#
_cell.length_a   1.000
_cell.length_b   1.000
_cell.length_c   1.000
_cell.angle_alpha   90.00
_cell.angle_beta   90.00
_cell.angle_gamma   90.00
#
_symmetry.space_group_name_H-M   'P 1'
#
loop_
_entity.id
_entity.type
_entity.pdbx_description
1 polymer ?
#
loop_
_entity_poly.entity_id
_entity_poly.type
_entity_poly.pdbx_seq_one_letter_code
_entity_poly.pdbx_strand_id
1 'polypeptide(L)'
;MNGFSLSTDRRLPERDLLDLANALALQLHATLGPRVYLLAPGDVAQLTAPFVDDLTAEDRQDVAWIVWHLFQDAYELELNGR
;
A
#
# COMPACT_ATOMS: atom_id res chain seq x y z
N MET A 1 5.74 -26.11 -6.75
CA MET A 1 5.89 -25.21 -7.90
C MET A 1 4.48 -24.81 -8.33
N ASN A 2 3.99 -23.66 -7.87
CA ASN A 2 2.64 -23.18 -8.17
C ASN A 2 2.70 -22.25 -9.39
N GLY A 3 1.83 -22.53 -10.36
CA GLY A 3 1.82 -21.91 -11.68
C GLY A 3 1.48 -20.43 -11.64
N PHE A 4 2.30 -19.65 -12.34
CA PHE A 4 1.99 -18.28 -12.70
C PHE A 4 0.84 -18.29 -13.70
N SER A 5 -0.34 -17.86 -13.25
CA SER A 5 -1.39 -17.43 -14.16
C SER A 5 -0.92 -16.12 -14.79
N LEU A 6 -0.40 -16.20 -16.02
CA LEU A 6 -0.19 -15.03 -16.87
C LEU A 6 -1.57 -14.49 -17.24
N SER A 7 -2.11 -13.64 -16.37
CA SER A 7 -3.24 -12.77 -16.74
C SER A 7 -2.78 -11.90 -17.90
N THR A 8 -3.49 -11.98 -19.00
CA THR A 8 -3.26 -11.24 -20.26
C THR A 8 -3.45 -9.71 -20.09
N ASP A 9 -3.91 -9.27 -18.92
CA ASP A 9 -3.89 -7.88 -18.48
C ASP A 9 -2.57 -7.61 -17.75
N ARG A 10 -1.85 -6.54 -18.12
CA ARG A 10 -0.60 -6.10 -17.47
C ARG A 10 -0.78 -5.65 -16.00
N ARG A 11 -1.89 -6.01 -15.36
CA ARG A 11 -2.16 -5.73 -13.96
C ARG A 11 -1.64 -6.86 -13.10
N LEU A 12 -1.11 -6.50 -11.94
CA LEU A 12 -0.79 -7.51 -10.94
C LEU A 12 -2.08 -8.22 -10.48
N PRO A 13 -1.99 -9.50 -10.11
CA PRO A 13 -3.03 -10.14 -9.34
C PRO A 13 -3.35 -9.29 -8.11
N GLU A 14 -4.64 -9.10 -7.82
CA GLU A 14 -5.11 -8.31 -6.67
C GLU A 14 -4.43 -8.72 -5.35
N ARG A 15 -4.20 -10.02 -5.18
CA ARG A 15 -3.48 -10.56 -4.02
C ARG A 15 -2.05 -10.02 -3.90
N ASP A 16 -1.31 -9.95 -5.01
CA ASP A 16 0.08 -9.50 -5.01
C ASP A 16 0.16 -7.99 -4.75
N LEU A 17 -0.82 -7.21 -5.24
CA LEU A 17 -0.96 -5.78 -4.90
C LEU A 17 -1.20 -5.57 -3.41
N LEU A 18 -2.07 -6.38 -2.81
CA LEU A 18 -2.35 -6.33 -1.36
C LEU A 18 -1.13 -6.70 -0.53
N ASP A 19 -0.42 -7.77 -0.92
CA ASP A 19 0.81 -8.19 -0.23
C ASP A 19 1.90 -7.10 -0.31
N LEU A 20 2.05 -6.46 -1.48
CA LEU A 20 2.96 -5.32 -1.66
C LEU A 20 2.55 -4.11 -0.81
N ALA A 21 1.28 -3.72 -0.86
CA ALA A 21 0.76 -2.60 -0.08
C ALA A 21 0.94 -2.83 1.43
N ASN A 22 0.70 -4.04 1.91
CA ASN A 22 0.90 -4.39 3.32
C ASN A 22 2.38 -4.28 3.74
N ALA A 23 3.30 -4.78 2.90
CA ALA A 23 4.74 -4.66 3.15
C ALA A 23 5.18 -3.19 3.20
N LEU A 24 4.70 -2.36 2.28
CA LEU A 24 4.99 -0.93 2.24
C LEU A 24 4.41 -0.20 3.45
N ALA A 25 3.18 -0.51 3.86
CA ALA A 25 2.57 0.07 5.05
C ALA A 25 3.41 -0.22 6.30
N LEU A 26 3.84 -1.47 6.49
CA LEU A 26 4.71 -1.84 7.61
C LEU A 26 6.05 -1.11 7.59
N GLN A 27 6.69 -1.02 6.42
CA GLN A 27 7.98 -0.34 6.27
C GLN A 27 7.87 1.17 6.56
N LEU A 28 6.83 1.82 6.02
CA LEU A 28 6.58 3.24 6.24
C LEU A 28 6.22 3.52 7.71
N HIS A 29 5.39 2.69 8.34
CA HIS A 29 5.09 2.80 9.76
C HIS A 29 6.35 2.59 10.62
N ALA A 30 7.21 1.63 10.29
CA ALA A 30 8.48 1.44 11.01
C ALA A 30 9.43 2.64 10.88
N THR A 31 9.37 3.37 9.76
CA THR A 31 10.26 4.51 9.48
C THR A 31 9.72 5.82 10.07
N LEU A 32 8.43 6.08 9.93
CA LEU A 32 7.79 7.35 10.29
C LEU A 32 7.02 7.29 11.62
N GLY A 33 6.77 6.08 12.13
CA GLY A 33 6.00 5.85 13.35
C GLY A 33 4.56 6.39 13.24
N PRO A 34 4.00 6.94 14.34
CA PRO A 34 2.63 7.46 14.37
C PRO A 34 2.35 8.61 13.39
N ARG A 35 3.38 9.19 12.77
CA ARG A 35 3.21 10.26 11.78
C ARG A 35 2.53 9.75 10.51
N VAL A 36 2.53 8.44 10.25
CA VAL A 36 1.85 7.88 9.07
C VAL A 36 0.35 8.15 9.07
N TYR A 37 -0.27 8.30 10.25
CA TYR A 37 -1.69 8.60 10.39
C TYR A 37 -2.07 9.99 9.88
N LEU A 38 -1.08 10.90 9.80
CA LEU A 38 -1.29 12.28 9.34
C LEU A 38 -1.04 12.44 7.84
N LEU A 39 -0.60 11.39 7.14
CA LEU A 39 -0.27 11.47 5.72
C LEU A 39 -1.54 11.61 4.89
N ALA A 40 -1.52 12.55 3.94
CA ALA A 40 -2.54 12.60 2.91
C ALA A 40 -2.30 11.48 1.88
N PRO A 41 -3.32 11.05 1.12
CA PRO A 41 -3.14 10.05 0.07
C PRO A 41 -2.04 10.42 -0.95
N GLY A 42 -1.87 11.72 -1.24
CA GLY A 42 -0.81 12.22 -2.13
C GLY A 42 0.61 12.11 -1.54
N ASP A 43 0.75 12.17 -0.22
CA ASP A 43 2.03 11.95 0.45
C ASP A 43 2.39 10.47 0.41
N VAL A 44 1.41 9.60 0.66
CA VAL A 44 1.57 8.15 0.54
C VAL A 44 1.98 7.77 -0.88
N ALA A 45 1.32 8.32 -1.91
CA ALA A 45 1.68 8.08 -3.30
C ALA A 45 3.14 8.48 -3.63
N GLN A 46 3.63 9.58 -3.08
CA GLN A 46 5.03 9.99 -3.26
C GLN A 46 6.01 9.06 -2.54
N LEU A 47 5.63 8.58 -1.34
CA LEU A 47 6.47 7.68 -0.54
C LEU A 47 6.52 6.25 -1.13
N THR A 48 5.44 5.80 -1.75
CA THR A 48 5.38 4.48 -2.39
C THR A 48 5.94 4.49 -3.82
N ALA A 49 5.94 5.64 -4.51
CA ALA A 49 6.41 5.80 -5.90
C ALA A 49 7.71 5.04 -6.26
N PRO A 50 8.81 5.08 -5.47
CA PRO A 50 10.05 4.39 -5.84
C PRO A 50 9.96 2.85 -5.75
N PHE A 51 8.91 2.30 -5.13
CA PHE A 51 8.70 0.87 -4.96
C PHE A 51 7.68 0.27 -5.94
N VAL A 52 7.02 1.13 -6.73
CA VAL A 52 5.96 0.75 -7.66
C VAL A 52 6.18 1.34 -9.07
N ASP A 53 7.39 1.80 -9.39
CA ASP A 53 7.66 2.53 -10.63
C ASP A 53 7.45 1.67 -11.88
N ASP A 54 7.64 0.35 -11.73
CA ASP A 54 7.45 -0.72 -12.70
C ASP A 54 5.98 -1.11 -12.91
N LEU A 55 5.08 -0.67 -12.02
CA LEU A 55 3.66 -0.94 -12.10
C LEU A 55 2.92 -0.02 -13.07
N THR A 56 1.72 -0.45 -13.48
CA THR A 56 0.83 0.40 -14.27
C THR A 56 0.37 1.61 -13.46
N ALA A 57 -0.02 2.70 -14.13
CA ALA A 57 -0.47 3.90 -13.43
C ALA A 57 -1.65 3.65 -12.49
N GLU A 58 -2.51 2.70 -12.84
CA GLU A 58 -3.66 2.29 -12.03
C GLU A 58 -3.21 1.49 -10.80
N ASP A 59 -2.37 0.47 -10.99
CA ASP A 59 -1.83 -0.32 -9.88
C ASP A 59 -1.03 0.55 -8.89
N ARG A 60 -0.29 1.55 -9.38
CA ARG A 60 0.42 2.53 -8.53
C ARG A 60 -0.54 3.31 -7.66
N GLN A 61 -1.65 3.75 -8.24
CA GLN A 61 -2.68 4.49 -7.53
C GLN A 61 -3.36 3.58 -6.51
N ASP A 62 -3.70 2.35 -6.89
CA ASP A 62 -4.35 1.37 -6.01
C ASP A 62 -3.47 1.04 -4.81
N VAL A 63 -2.17 0.77 -5.01
CA VAL A 63 -1.23 0.51 -3.90
C VAL A 63 -1.17 1.70 -2.94
N ALA A 64 -1.07 2.93 -3.45
CA ALA A 64 -1.05 4.12 -2.60
C ALA A 64 -2.34 4.28 -1.79
N TRP A 65 -3.49 4.01 -2.39
CA TRP A 65 -4.79 4.03 -1.72
C TRP A 65 -4.92 2.96 -0.64
N ILE A 66 -4.53 1.72 -0.95
CA ILE A 66 -4.56 0.61 0.01
C ILE A 66 -3.67 0.93 1.21
N VAL A 67 -2.43 1.38 0.98
CA VAL A 67 -1.50 1.77 2.05
C VAL A 67 -2.10 2.86 2.93
N TRP A 68 -2.70 3.89 2.33
CA TRP A 68 -3.33 4.98 3.09
C TRP A 68 -4.49 4.46 3.94
N HIS A 69 -5.36 3.61 3.38
CA HIS A 69 -6.45 2.99 4.13
C HIS A 69 -5.96 2.16 5.31
N LEU A 70 -4.90 1.36 5.13
CA LEU A 70 -4.30 0.59 6.22
C LEU A 70 -3.83 1.48 7.38
N PHE A 71 -3.32 2.69 7.10
CA PHE A 71 -2.97 3.64 8.15
C PHE A 71 -4.19 4.21 8.86
N GLN A 72 -5.27 4.52 8.14
CA GLN A 72 -6.49 5.02 8.76
C GLN A 72 -7.16 3.94 9.62
N ASP A 73 -7.25 2.71 9.13
CA ASP A 73 -7.78 1.58 9.88
C ASP A 73 -6.97 1.33 11.17
N ALA A 74 -5.64 1.37 11.09
CA ALA A 74 -4.77 1.25 12.25
C ALA A 74 -4.99 2.39 13.26
N TYR A 75 -5.16 3.63 12.78
CA TYR A 75 -5.44 4.78 13.63
C TYR A 75 -6.81 4.66 14.32
N GLU A 76 -7.85 4.24 13.60
CA GLU A 76 -9.17 4.00 14.18
C GLU A 76 -9.13 2.90 15.25
N LEU A 77 -8.38 1.82 15.03
CA LEU A 77 -8.16 0.77 16.03
C LEU A 77 -7.45 1.30 17.28
N GLU A 78 -6.43 2.15 17.13
CA GLU A 78 -5.76 2.79 18.25
C GLU A 78 -6.67 3.74 19.04
N LEU A 79 -7.56 4.46 18.36
CA LEU A 79 -8.53 5.36 18.98
C LEU A 79 -9.64 4.62 19.72
N ASN A 80 -10.17 3.55 19.12
CA ASN A 80 -11.26 2.74 19.70
C ASN A 80 -10.78 1.75 20.77
N GLY A 81 -9.47 1.45 20.80
CA GLY A 81 -8.85 0.57 21.79
C GLY A 81 -8.40 1.26 23.09
N ARG A 82 -8.67 2.57 23.25
CA ARG A 82 -8.43 3.36 24.47
C ARG A 82 -9.73 3.65 25.21
#